data_AF-A0A256WMH5-F1
#
_entry.id   AF-A0A256WMH5-F1
#
_cell.length_a   1.000
_cell.length_b   1.000
_cell.length_c   1.000
_cell.angle_alpha   90.00
_cell.angle_beta   90.00
_cell.angle_gamma   90.00
#
_symmetry.space_group_name_H-M   'P 1'
#
loop_
_entity.id
_entity.type
_entity.pdbx_description
1 polymer ?
#
loop_
_entity_poly.entity_id
_entity_poly.type
_entity_poly.pdbx_seq_one_letter_code
_entity_poly.pdbx_strand_id
1 'polypeptide(L)'
;MHKKIKYLIFFLLVSFVGQAQKPSHMSINHIPLDFDLLTFSVLPGDSLLIKSENAQNISLSLVGGGAKELTKDYYWVAPQEPGFHLITLSNGEESRRVRFVVMKTMKEIVASTNDFRIDAYPKKPYKNLPQYRAPKGMIEVTKANMDTYISKHFQLKDFLCKQQSSYPKDVIISPKLLYKLELIISKLHENNYPVVNMHIMSGYRTPYYNAKIGNGKSSRHIYGDAADIFVDNDENRAMDDLNKDGKINIHDARILAKIVEEIDGNPKYKWMLGGLGVYSGNGAHQGFIHVDTRGYKARW
;
A
#
# COMPACT_ATOMS: atom_id res chain seq x y z
N MET A 1 1.22 33.66 51.38
CA MET A 1 2.30 32.98 50.63
C MET A 1 1.76 31.70 50.01
N HIS A 2 1.37 31.69 48.73
CA HIS A 2 1.11 30.46 47.97
C HIS A 2 1.76 30.64 46.59
N LYS A 3 2.95 30.04 46.40
CA LYS A 3 3.67 30.02 45.13
C LYS A 3 2.98 29.01 44.20
N LYS A 4 2.40 29.49 43.10
CA LYS A 4 1.99 28.64 41.97
C LYS A 4 3.25 28.17 41.23
N ILE A 5 3.52 26.87 41.28
CA ILE A 5 4.55 26.21 40.47
C ILE A 5 3.97 26.08 39.05
N LYS A 6 4.60 26.74 38.08
CA LYS A 6 4.31 26.53 36.65
C LYS A 6 5.12 25.31 36.20
N TYR A 7 4.44 24.23 35.84
CA TYR A 7 5.06 23.11 35.14
C TYR A 7 5.30 23.52 33.68
N LEU A 8 6.58 23.69 33.32
CA LEU A 8 7.01 23.84 31.94
C LEU A 8 7.13 22.43 31.35
N ILE A 9 6.16 22.03 30.52
CA ILE A 9 6.23 20.76 29.79
C ILE A 9 7.21 20.96 28.64
N PHE A 10 8.38 20.34 28.76
CA PHE A 10 9.36 20.27 27.68
C PHE A 10 8.84 19.24 26.66
N PHE A 11 8.43 19.69 25.47
CA PHE A 11 8.25 18.78 24.33
C PHE A 11 9.64 18.33 23.88
N LEU A 12 10.03 17.12 24.27
CA LEU A 12 11.19 16.46 23.69
C LEU A 12 10.82 16.12 22.24
N LEU A 13 11.28 16.93 21.27
CA LEU A 13 11.32 16.51 19.87
C LEU A 13 12.31 15.34 19.79
N VAL A 14 11.78 14.13 19.83
CA VAL A 14 12.55 12.94 19.42
C VAL A 14 12.69 13.04 17.91
N SER A 15 13.84 13.50 17.46
CA SER A 15 14.28 13.37 16.08
C SER A 15 14.30 11.88 15.75
N PHE A 16 13.25 11.38 15.08
CA PHE A 16 13.29 10.08 14.44
C PHE A 16 14.28 10.17 13.28
N VAL A 17 15.56 10.00 13.58
CA VAL A 17 16.54 9.61 12.57
C VAL A 17 16.04 8.26 12.07
N GLY A 18 15.55 8.24 10.82
CA GLY A 18 15.01 7.04 10.20
C GLY A 18 16.00 5.90 10.35
N GLN A 19 15.62 4.90 11.15
CA GLN A 19 16.44 3.70 11.28
C GLN A 19 16.51 3.08 9.88
N ALA A 20 17.72 2.94 9.35
CA ALA A 20 17.94 2.39 8.01
C ALA A 20 17.17 1.09 7.86
N GLN A 21 16.42 0.98 6.76
CA GLN A 21 15.62 -0.19 6.43
C GLN A 21 16.50 -1.45 6.47
N LYS A 22 16.27 -2.34 7.42
CA LYS A 22 16.99 -3.61 7.51
C LYS A 22 16.33 -4.64 6.60
N PRO A 23 17.05 -5.18 5.60
CA PRO A 23 16.56 -6.30 4.82
C PRO A 23 16.08 -7.41 5.76
N SER A 24 14.89 -7.94 5.50
CA SER A 24 14.36 -9.07 6.23
C SER A 24 14.76 -10.36 5.51
N HIS A 25 15.12 -11.35 6.31
CA HIS A 25 15.32 -12.71 5.83
C HIS A 25 14.00 -13.49 5.75
N MET A 26 12.88 -12.82 6.04
CA MET A 26 11.53 -13.37 5.92
C MET A 26 10.79 -12.80 4.71
N SER A 27 9.95 -13.64 4.09
CA SER A 27 9.07 -13.23 3.00
C SER A 27 7.71 -13.91 3.09
N ILE A 28 6.69 -13.26 2.51
CA ILE A 28 5.36 -13.83 2.29
C ILE A 28 5.07 -13.84 0.79
N ASN A 29 4.76 -15.01 0.23
CA ASN A 29 4.55 -15.18 -1.21
C ASN A 29 5.65 -14.51 -2.05
N HIS A 30 6.91 -14.66 -1.61
CA HIS A 30 8.12 -14.07 -2.21
C HIS A 30 8.25 -12.55 -2.11
N ILE A 31 7.38 -11.87 -1.35
CA ILE A 31 7.53 -10.44 -1.02
C ILE A 31 8.30 -10.34 0.30
N PRO A 32 9.48 -9.70 0.31
CA PRO A 32 10.28 -9.56 1.52
C PRO A 32 9.59 -8.67 2.56
N LEU A 33 9.85 -8.93 3.84
CA LEU A 33 9.27 -8.19 4.96
C LEU A 33 10.21 -7.09 5.48
N ASP A 34 10.78 -6.31 4.56
CA ASP A 34 11.77 -5.27 4.87
C ASP A 34 11.16 -4.05 5.59
N PHE A 35 9.84 -4.00 5.83
CA PHE A 35 9.15 -2.90 6.51
C PHE A 35 8.44 -3.36 7.78
N ASP A 36 8.32 -2.46 8.76
CA ASP A 36 7.72 -2.72 10.08
C ASP A 36 6.31 -3.31 10.00
N LEU A 37 5.55 -2.88 8.99
CA LEU A 37 4.20 -3.34 8.72
C LEU A 37 3.97 -3.45 7.22
N LEU A 38 3.55 -4.63 6.78
CA LEU A 38 2.96 -4.86 5.46
C LEU A 38 1.62 -5.60 5.60
N THR A 39 0.75 -5.35 4.64
CA THR A 39 -0.56 -5.98 4.56
C THR A 39 -0.65 -6.93 3.38
N PHE A 40 -1.18 -8.13 3.61
CA PHE A 40 -1.44 -9.15 2.61
C PHE A 40 -2.91 -9.53 2.65
N SER A 41 -3.57 -9.50 1.51
CA SER A 41 -4.94 -9.94 1.37
C SER A 41 -5.02 -11.37 0.85
N VAL A 42 -6.00 -12.13 1.34
CA VAL A 42 -6.19 -13.54 1.01
C VAL A 42 -7.67 -13.90 1.09
N LEU A 43 -8.11 -14.89 0.32
CA LEU A 43 -9.50 -15.35 0.37
C LEU A 43 -9.75 -16.22 1.61
N PRO A 44 -11.01 -16.37 2.03
CA PRO A 44 -11.41 -17.35 3.03
C PRO A 44 -10.85 -18.75 2.75
N GLY A 45 -10.16 -19.34 3.73
CA GLY A 45 -9.58 -20.68 3.63
C GLY A 45 -8.33 -20.85 2.76
N ASP A 46 -7.95 -19.82 1.97
CA ASP A 46 -6.69 -19.84 1.21
C ASP A 46 -5.49 -19.70 2.16
N SER A 47 -4.30 -20.05 1.67
CA SER A 47 -3.06 -19.97 2.44
C SER A 47 -2.04 -18.98 1.85
N LEU A 48 -1.19 -18.46 2.73
CA LEU A 48 -0.04 -17.64 2.38
C LEU A 48 1.24 -18.36 2.79
N LEU A 49 2.18 -18.46 1.87
CA LEU A 49 3.48 -19.08 2.09
C LEU A 49 4.40 -18.11 2.81
N ILE A 50 4.87 -18.47 3.99
CA ILE A 50 5.91 -17.75 4.73
C ILE A 50 7.23 -18.46 4.49
N LYS A 51 8.30 -17.72 4.22
CA LYS A 51 9.67 -18.27 4.13
C LYS A 51 10.60 -17.48 5.04
N SER A 52 11.61 -18.16 5.58
CA SER A 52 12.75 -17.57 6.29
C SER A 52 14.03 -18.22 5.78
N GLU A 53 15.06 -17.44 5.44
CA GLU A 53 16.31 -17.95 4.85
C GLU A 53 17.14 -18.78 5.86
N ASN A 54 17.06 -18.50 7.17
CA ASN A 54 17.98 -19.04 8.17
C ASN A 54 17.32 -19.74 9.37
N ALA A 55 15.99 -19.86 9.42
CA ALA A 55 15.32 -20.32 10.64
C ALA A 55 15.03 -21.81 10.63
N GLN A 56 15.50 -22.50 11.67
CA GLN A 56 15.10 -23.87 11.96
C GLN A 56 13.64 -23.95 12.44
N ASN A 57 13.08 -22.88 13.03
CA ASN A 57 11.69 -22.77 13.48
C ASN A 57 11.16 -21.33 13.31
N ILE A 58 10.17 -21.11 12.43
CA ILE A 58 9.40 -19.85 12.39
C ILE A 58 8.22 -19.97 13.35
N SER A 59 8.05 -18.97 14.21
CA SER A 59 6.92 -18.88 15.14
C SER A 59 5.95 -17.77 14.71
N LEU A 60 4.66 -18.04 14.88
CA LEU A 60 3.59 -17.07 14.72
C LEU A 60 3.01 -16.70 16.07
N SER A 61 2.91 -15.41 16.35
CA SER A 61 2.13 -14.92 17.49
C SER A 61 1.06 -13.95 17.01
N LEU A 62 -0.20 -14.25 17.33
CA LEU A 62 -1.28 -13.30 17.16
C LEU A 62 -1.13 -12.23 18.24
N VAL A 63 -1.30 -10.96 17.88
CA VAL A 63 -1.30 -9.89 18.89
C VAL A 63 -2.50 -10.13 19.82
N GLY A 64 -2.23 -10.54 21.07
CA GLY A 64 -3.24 -10.88 22.07
C GLY A 64 -3.65 -12.36 22.15
N GLY A 65 -2.92 -13.29 21.53
CA GLY A 65 -3.20 -14.74 21.58
C GLY A 65 -1.94 -15.60 21.68
N GLY A 66 -2.12 -16.92 21.88
CA GLY A 66 -1.02 -17.89 21.96
C GLY A 66 -0.33 -18.13 20.61
N ALA A 67 0.91 -18.62 20.67
CA ALA A 67 1.68 -18.95 19.47
C ALA A 67 1.10 -20.18 18.75
N LYS A 68 1.13 -20.18 17.41
CA LYS A 68 0.86 -21.37 16.60
C LYS A 68 2.13 -21.82 15.89
N GLU A 69 2.45 -23.09 15.99
CA GLU A 69 3.48 -23.70 15.14
C GLU A 69 2.97 -23.81 13.71
N LEU A 70 3.86 -23.48 12.79
CA LEU A 70 3.64 -23.58 11.37
C LEU A 70 4.07 -24.96 10.85
N THR A 71 3.45 -25.45 9.78
CA THR A 71 3.84 -26.71 9.11
C THR A 71 5.28 -26.64 8.57
N LYS A 72 5.87 -27.76 8.13
CA LYS A 72 7.23 -27.82 7.52
C LYS A 72 7.49 -26.78 6.40
N ASP A 73 6.44 -26.36 5.70
CA ASP A 73 6.50 -25.34 4.62
C ASP A 73 5.94 -23.96 5.03
N TYR A 74 5.69 -23.74 6.32
CA TYR A 74 5.32 -22.44 6.90
C TYR A 74 4.14 -21.70 6.26
N TYR A 75 2.96 -22.36 6.15
CA TYR A 75 1.74 -21.72 5.65
C TYR A 75 0.87 -21.10 6.74
N TRP A 76 0.46 -19.85 6.57
CA TRP A 76 -0.67 -19.28 7.31
C TRP A 76 -1.97 -19.53 6.54
N VAL A 77 -2.96 -20.15 7.20
CA VAL A 77 -4.28 -20.42 6.60
C VAL A 77 -5.27 -19.38 7.08
N ALA A 78 -5.95 -18.73 6.13
CA ALA A 78 -6.96 -17.72 6.40
C ALA A 78 -8.19 -18.35 7.08
N PRO A 79 -8.73 -17.71 8.13
CA PRO A 79 -10.08 -18.00 8.62
C PRO A 79 -11.13 -17.93 7.50
N GLN A 80 -12.30 -18.54 7.74
CA GLN A 80 -13.42 -18.47 6.79
C GLN A 80 -14.10 -17.09 6.80
N GLU A 81 -14.11 -16.42 7.94
CA GLU A 81 -14.74 -15.11 8.09
C GLU A 81 -13.83 -13.98 7.59
N PRO A 82 -14.33 -13.06 6.75
CA PRO A 82 -13.62 -11.83 6.38
C PRO A 82 -13.20 -11.03 7.60
N GLY A 83 -12.01 -10.43 7.57
CA GLY A 83 -11.50 -9.72 8.74
C GLY A 83 -10.01 -9.39 8.70
N PHE A 84 -9.58 -8.64 9.70
CA PHE A 84 -8.21 -8.15 9.84
C PHE A 84 -7.51 -8.91 10.97
N HIS A 85 -6.31 -9.44 10.68
CA HIS A 85 -5.49 -10.18 11.63
C HIS A 85 -4.10 -9.58 11.67
N LEU A 86 -3.74 -8.94 12.78
CA LEU A 86 -2.38 -8.47 13.01
C LEU A 86 -1.58 -9.57 13.71
N ILE A 87 -0.52 -10.02 13.05
CA ILE A 87 0.35 -11.12 13.48
C ILE A 87 1.77 -10.60 13.60
N THR A 88 2.48 -11.04 14.63
CA THR A 88 3.93 -10.90 14.71
C THR A 88 4.56 -12.21 14.25
N LEU A 89 5.31 -12.13 13.16
CA LEU A 89 6.18 -13.21 12.69
C LEU A 89 7.52 -13.07 13.39
N SER A 90 8.04 -14.16 13.95
CA SER A 90 9.38 -14.20 14.50
C SER A 90 10.11 -15.45 14.05
N ASN A 91 11.36 -15.28 13.62
CA ASN A 91 12.23 -16.37 13.20
C ASN A 91 13.37 -16.63 14.23
N GLY A 92 13.27 -16.02 15.42
CA GLY A 92 14.28 -16.08 16.48
C GLY A 92 15.36 -15.00 16.41
N GLU A 93 15.66 -14.47 15.21
CA GLU A 93 16.65 -13.41 14.98
C GLU A 93 15.98 -12.05 14.82
N GLU A 94 14.86 -12.04 14.12
CA GLU A 94 14.09 -10.84 13.84
C GLU A 94 12.58 -11.08 14.00
N SER A 95 11.86 -9.97 14.24
CA SER A 95 10.41 -9.97 14.28
C SER A 95 9.85 -8.92 13.32
N ARG A 96 8.71 -9.23 12.70
CA ARG A 96 7.98 -8.33 11.80
C ARG A 96 6.50 -8.40 12.09
N ARG A 97 5.83 -7.24 12.08
CA ARG A 97 4.36 -7.20 12.12
C ARG A 97 3.83 -7.35 10.71
N VAL A 98 2.87 -8.25 10.54
CA VAL A 98 2.18 -8.48 9.30
C VAL A 98 0.69 -8.40 9.55
N ARG A 99 -0.03 -7.70 8.68
CA ARG A 99 -1.48 -7.71 8.69
C ARG A 99 -1.99 -8.61 7.57
N PHE A 100 -2.72 -9.64 7.95
CA PHE A 100 -3.50 -10.42 7.01
C PHE A 100 -4.92 -9.87 6.96
N VAL A 101 -5.47 -9.78 5.74
CA VAL A 101 -6.85 -9.36 5.52
C VAL A 101 -7.57 -10.46 4.77
N VAL A 102 -8.49 -11.14 5.45
CA VAL A 102 -9.40 -12.08 4.82
C VAL A 102 -10.44 -11.28 4.06
N MET A 103 -10.46 -11.45 2.73
CA MET A 103 -11.31 -10.71 1.81
C MET A 103 -12.74 -11.25 1.75
N LYS A 104 -13.67 -10.45 1.22
CA LYS A 104 -14.91 -10.98 0.64
C LYS A 104 -14.63 -11.52 -0.76
N THR A 105 -15.27 -12.62 -1.12
CA THR A 105 -15.22 -13.16 -2.48
C THR A 105 -15.97 -12.24 -3.46
N MET A 106 -15.60 -12.25 -4.74
CA MET A 106 -16.35 -11.50 -5.75
C MET A 106 -17.82 -11.94 -5.84
N LYS A 107 -18.14 -13.19 -5.50
CA LYS A 107 -19.51 -13.69 -5.47
C LYS A 107 -20.35 -12.96 -4.43
N GLU A 108 -19.82 -12.79 -3.22
CA GLU A 108 -20.50 -12.06 -2.13
C GLU A 108 -20.64 -10.58 -2.46
N ILE A 109 -19.60 -9.98 -3.04
CA ILE A 109 -19.60 -8.57 -3.42
C ILE A 109 -20.66 -8.29 -4.50
N VAL A 110 -20.75 -9.14 -5.53
CA VAL A 110 -21.75 -9.00 -6.59
C VAL A 110 -23.18 -9.25 -6.08
N ALA A 111 -23.34 -10.09 -5.06
CA ALA A 111 -24.64 -10.34 -4.43
C ALA A 111 -25.07 -9.22 -3.46
N SER A 112 -24.17 -8.29 -3.11
CA SER A 112 -24.47 -7.18 -2.21
C SER A 112 -25.46 -6.19 -2.83
N THR A 113 -26.37 -5.67 -2.01
CA THR A 113 -27.36 -4.65 -2.40
C THR A 113 -26.86 -3.20 -2.18
N ASN A 114 -25.57 -3.04 -1.86
CA ASN A 114 -24.93 -1.76 -1.63
C ASN A 114 -24.88 -0.88 -2.89
N ASP A 115 -24.92 0.44 -2.74
CA ASP A 115 -24.80 1.43 -3.82
C ASP A 115 -23.36 1.63 -4.33
N PHE A 116 -22.38 0.94 -3.74
CA PHE A 116 -21.01 0.87 -4.23
C PHE A 116 -20.88 0.01 -5.51
N ARG A 117 -21.12 0.64 -6.67
CA ARG A 117 -21.03 0.01 -8.00
C ARG A 117 -19.60 -0.35 -8.44
N ILE A 118 -19.35 -1.63 -8.73
CA ILE A 118 -18.07 -2.11 -9.27
C ILE A 118 -18.05 -2.16 -10.81
N ASP A 119 -19.11 -2.67 -11.44
CA ASP A 119 -19.17 -3.11 -12.85
C ASP A 119 -18.19 -4.24 -13.22
N ALA A 120 -18.38 -4.81 -14.41
CA ALA A 120 -17.59 -5.93 -14.88
C ALA A 120 -16.14 -5.55 -15.20
N TYR A 121 -15.21 -6.35 -14.68
CA TYR A 121 -13.83 -6.37 -15.15
C TYR A 121 -13.75 -6.84 -16.61
N PRO A 122 -12.69 -6.49 -17.35
CA PRO A 122 -12.48 -6.99 -18.71
C PRO A 122 -12.48 -8.53 -18.77
N LYS A 123 -13.33 -9.11 -19.64
CA LYS A 123 -13.46 -10.57 -19.78
C LYS A 123 -12.16 -11.23 -20.25
N LYS A 124 -11.42 -10.57 -21.15
CA LYS A 124 -10.12 -11.04 -21.64
C LYS A 124 -9.01 -10.20 -20.99
N PRO A 125 -8.01 -10.83 -20.34
CA PRO A 125 -6.86 -10.10 -19.82
C PRO A 125 -6.13 -9.38 -20.96
N TYR A 126 -5.67 -8.16 -20.72
CA TYR A 126 -4.87 -7.41 -21.69
C TYR A 126 -3.64 -8.21 -22.10
N LYS A 127 -3.47 -8.47 -23.41
CA LYS A 127 -2.39 -9.29 -23.97
C LYS A 127 -2.24 -10.68 -23.32
N ASN A 128 -3.33 -11.27 -22.81
CA ASN A 128 -3.33 -12.55 -22.07
C ASN A 128 -2.44 -12.56 -20.82
N LEU A 129 -2.09 -11.38 -20.29
CA LEU A 129 -1.22 -11.25 -19.13
C LEU A 129 -1.99 -11.57 -17.83
N PRO A 130 -1.50 -12.49 -16.96
CA PRO A 130 -2.19 -12.92 -15.75
C PRO A 130 -2.58 -11.78 -14.80
N GLN A 131 -1.76 -10.74 -14.70
CA GLN A 131 -1.98 -9.58 -13.83
C GLN A 131 -3.11 -8.66 -14.29
N TYR A 132 -3.77 -8.95 -15.43
CA TYR A 132 -4.98 -8.27 -15.91
C TYR A 132 -6.23 -9.14 -15.76
N ARG A 133 -6.15 -10.25 -15.02
CA ARG A 133 -7.32 -11.04 -14.65
C ARG A 133 -8.15 -10.30 -13.62
N ALA A 134 -9.46 -10.55 -13.64
CA ALA A 134 -10.36 -10.06 -12.61
C ALA A 134 -9.90 -10.56 -11.23
N PRO A 135 -10.02 -9.71 -10.19
CA PRO A 135 -9.74 -10.12 -8.81
C PRO A 135 -10.70 -11.23 -8.39
N LYS A 136 -10.27 -12.08 -7.45
CA LYS A 136 -11.12 -13.13 -6.88
C LYS A 136 -11.90 -12.67 -5.66
N GLY A 137 -11.46 -11.59 -5.02
CA GLY A 137 -12.08 -10.98 -3.85
C GLY A 137 -11.54 -9.59 -3.60
N MET A 138 -12.12 -8.90 -2.62
CA MET A 138 -11.78 -7.54 -2.25
C MET A 138 -11.84 -7.35 -0.73
N ILE A 139 -11.12 -6.36 -0.24
CA ILE A 139 -11.13 -5.96 1.17
C ILE A 139 -12.37 -5.10 1.40
N GLU A 140 -13.22 -5.52 2.34
CA GLU A 140 -14.33 -4.69 2.81
C GLU A 140 -13.82 -3.57 3.71
N VAL A 141 -14.20 -2.35 3.38
CA VAL A 141 -13.92 -1.15 4.14
C VAL A 141 -15.22 -0.62 4.71
N THR A 142 -15.26 -0.40 6.01
CA THR A 142 -16.39 0.14 6.76
C THR A 142 -15.96 1.43 7.45
N LYS A 143 -16.91 2.20 8.00
CA LYS A 143 -16.59 3.35 8.85
C LYS A 143 -15.72 2.97 10.06
N ALA A 144 -15.86 1.75 10.57
CA ALA A 144 -15.14 1.30 11.74
C ALA A 144 -13.67 0.91 11.44
N ASN A 145 -13.35 0.55 10.20
CA ASN A 145 -12.02 0.06 9.85
C ASN A 145 -11.23 0.96 8.89
N MET A 146 -11.82 2.00 8.31
CA MET A 146 -11.18 2.80 7.25
C MET A 146 -9.86 3.47 7.66
N ASP A 147 -9.67 3.74 8.95
CA ASP A 147 -8.43 4.30 9.52
C ASP A 147 -7.38 3.23 9.87
N THR A 148 -7.62 1.96 9.53
CA THR A 148 -6.64 0.89 9.73
C THR A 148 -5.42 1.14 8.85
N TYR A 149 -4.27 1.35 9.48
CA TYR A 149 -2.97 1.36 8.80
C TYR A 149 -2.73 0.03 8.11
N ILE A 150 -2.37 0.05 6.83
CA ILE A 150 -2.01 -1.13 6.03
C ILE A 150 -0.52 -1.21 5.71
N SER A 151 0.20 -0.13 5.96
CA SER A 151 1.65 -0.07 6.06
C SER A 151 2.02 1.04 7.06
N LYS A 152 3.28 1.46 7.13
CA LYS A 152 3.72 2.50 8.06
C LYS A 152 3.07 3.85 7.77
N HIS A 153 2.99 4.24 6.49
CA HIS A 153 2.53 5.57 6.09
C HIS A 153 1.11 5.60 5.52
N PHE A 154 0.47 4.45 5.28
CA PHE A 154 -0.82 4.40 4.60
C PHE A 154 -1.90 3.66 5.36
N GLN A 155 -3.13 4.17 5.28
CA GLN A 155 -4.38 3.62 5.81
C GLN A 155 -5.26 3.09 4.67
N LEU A 156 -6.26 2.26 5.01
CA LEU A 156 -7.23 1.74 4.01
C LEU A 156 -7.92 2.85 3.23
N LYS A 157 -8.33 3.93 3.92
CA LYS A 157 -9.06 5.03 3.31
C LYS A 157 -8.30 5.71 2.17
N ASP A 158 -6.98 5.71 2.21
CA ASP A 158 -6.13 6.39 1.22
C ASP A 158 -6.26 5.74 -0.16
N PHE A 159 -6.63 4.45 -0.20
CA PHE A 159 -6.80 3.70 -1.44
C PHE A 159 -8.24 3.61 -1.91
N LEU A 160 -9.21 4.18 -1.19
CA LEU A 160 -10.62 4.08 -1.55
C LEU A 160 -10.94 4.75 -2.88
N CYS A 161 -11.83 4.12 -3.63
CA CYS A 161 -12.38 4.71 -4.83
C CYS A 161 -13.18 5.98 -4.49
N LYS A 162 -12.92 7.08 -5.21
CA LYS A 162 -13.60 8.38 -5.06
C LYS A 162 -15.08 8.37 -5.48
N GLN A 163 -15.62 7.23 -5.87
CA GLN A 163 -17.04 7.05 -6.11
C GLN A 163 -17.85 7.40 -4.86
N GLN A 164 -18.83 8.30 -5.04
CA GLN A 164 -19.84 8.59 -4.03
C GLN A 164 -20.76 7.39 -3.85
N SER A 165 -20.89 6.95 -2.60
CA SER A 165 -21.63 5.76 -2.17
C SER A 165 -21.65 5.71 -0.65
N SER A 166 -22.59 4.95 -0.10
CA SER A 166 -22.62 4.54 1.30
C SER A 166 -21.49 3.55 1.63
N TYR A 167 -21.28 3.30 2.93
CA TYR A 167 -20.42 2.21 3.40
C TYR A 167 -21.27 0.94 3.60
N PRO A 168 -20.71 -0.28 3.44
CA PRO A 168 -19.29 -0.57 3.16
C PRO A 168 -18.82 -0.15 1.76
N LYS A 169 -17.51 -0.09 1.54
CA LYS A 169 -16.90 0.01 0.21
C LYS A 169 -15.92 -1.15 0.05
N ASP A 170 -15.54 -1.47 -1.17
CA ASP A 170 -14.60 -2.55 -1.45
C ASP A 170 -13.34 -2.03 -2.14
N VAL A 171 -12.18 -2.51 -1.72
CA VAL A 171 -10.87 -2.08 -2.23
C VAL A 171 -9.99 -3.28 -2.56
N ILE A 172 -9.16 -3.13 -3.59
CA ILE A 172 -8.07 -4.07 -3.89
C ILE A 172 -6.78 -3.31 -3.74
N ILE A 173 -5.85 -3.89 -2.98
CA ILE A 173 -4.55 -3.29 -2.72
C ILE A 173 -3.50 -4.38 -2.88
N SER A 174 -2.59 -4.19 -3.83
CA SER A 174 -1.46 -5.09 -4.06
C SER A 174 -0.43 -4.94 -2.95
N PRO A 175 0.03 -6.02 -2.29
CA PRO A 175 1.14 -5.94 -1.35
C PRO A 175 2.43 -5.45 -2.02
N LYS A 176 2.61 -5.69 -3.33
CA LYS A 176 3.75 -5.15 -4.09
C LYS A 176 3.68 -3.63 -4.22
N LEU A 177 2.48 -3.08 -4.42
CA LEU A 177 2.28 -1.63 -4.49
C LEU A 177 2.62 -1.01 -3.13
N LEU A 178 2.09 -1.55 -2.03
CA LEU A 178 2.40 -1.06 -0.68
C LEU A 178 3.90 -1.05 -0.40
N TYR A 179 4.58 -2.16 -0.72
CA TYR A 179 6.03 -2.24 -0.60
C TYR A 179 6.72 -1.14 -1.43
N LYS A 180 6.33 -0.98 -2.70
CA LYS A 180 6.93 0.01 -3.60
C LYS A 180 6.75 1.43 -3.06
N LEU A 181 5.58 1.76 -2.53
CA LEU A 181 5.31 3.08 -1.96
C LEU A 181 6.17 3.36 -0.71
N GLU A 182 6.28 2.41 0.21
CA GLU A 182 7.15 2.52 1.39
C GLU A 182 8.64 2.62 1.00
N LEU A 183 9.04 1.93 -0.08
CA LEU A 183 10.40 2.02 -0.62
C LEU A 183 10.68 3.38 -1.27
N ILE A 184 9.72 3.97 -1.97
CA ILE A 184 9.84 5.34 -2.51
C ILE A 184 10.07 6.32 -1.36
N ILE A 185 9.29 6.23 -0.27
CA ILE A 185 9.47 7.09 0.91
C ILE A 185 10.88 6.92 1.50
N SER A 186 11.32 5.68 1.67
CA SER A 186 12.64 5.38 2.24
C SER A 186 13.77 5.93 1.35
N LYS A 187 13.64 5.80 0.01
CA LYS A 187 14.61 6.36 -0.95
C LYS A 187 14.59 7.88 -1.01
N LEU A 188 13.43 8.52 -0.81
CA LEU A 188 13.35 9.97 -0.68
C LEU A 188 14.10 10.45 0.57
N HIS A 189 13.89 9.79 1.72
CA HIS A 189 14.64 10.09 2.95
C HIS A 189 16.15 9.92 2.77
N GLU A 190 16.60 8.82 2.14
CA GLU A 190 18.02 8.59 1.81
C GLU A 190 18.61 9.71 0.92
N ASN A 191 17.79 10.34 0.09
CA ASN A 191 18.16 11.46 -0.77
C ASN A 191 17.89 12.85 -0.14
N ASN A 192 17.66 12.91 1.18
CA ASN A 192 17.40 14.14 1.94
C ASN A 192 16.12 14.91 1.52
N TYR A 193 15.15 14.21 0.94
CA TYR A 193 13.79 14.74 0.74
C TYR A 193 12.92 14.33 1.94
N PRO A 194 12.51 15.26 2.82
CA PRO A 194 11.66 14.92 3.95
C PRO A 194 10.27 14.49 3.47
N VAL A 195 9.80 13.36 4.01
CA VAL A 195 8.44 12.86 3.77
C VAL A 195 7.83 12.51 5.12
N VAL A 196 6.92 13.37 5.56
CA VAL A 196 6.01 13.17 6.69
C VAL A 196 4.70 12.55 6.18
N ASN A 197 4.21 13.04 5.04
CA ASN A 197 2.98 12.56 4.43
C ASN A 197 3.15 12.39 2.90
N MET A 198 2.84 11.19 2.42
CA MET A 198 2.73 10.89 0.99
C MET A 198 1.27 10.74 0.66
N HIS A 199 0.71 11.73 -0.04
CA HIS A 199 -0.70 11.74 -0.39
C HIS A 199 -0.99 10.74 -1.52
N ILE A 200 -1.96 9.85 -1.31
CA ILE A 200 -2.55 9.04 -2.37
C ILE A 200 -3.69 9.83 -3.02
N MET A 201 -3.38 10.52 -4.13
CA MET A 201 -4.39 11.25 -4.88
C MET A 201 -5.42 10.30 -5.49
N SER A 202 -5.01 9.11 -5.92
CA SER A 202 -5.91 8.08 -6.41
C SER A 202 -5.30 6.69 -6.26
N GLY A 203 -5.90 5.85 -5.42
CA GLY A 203 -5.58 4.43 -5.33
C GLY A 203 -6.47 3.58 -6.24
N TYR A 204 -7.21 2.64 -5.64
CA TYR A 204 -8.11 1.74 -6.37
C TYR A 204 -9.26 2.50 -7.04
N ARG A 205 -9.67 2.03 -8.22
CA ARG A 205 -10.86 2.49 -8.93
C ARG A 205 -11.74 1.30 -9.28
N THR A 206 -13.04 1.40 -9.04
CA THR A 206 -13.96 0.42 -9.63
C THR A 206 -13.91 0.49 -11.16
N PRO A 207 -14.12 -0.61 -11.89
CA PRO A 207 -14.33 -0.57 -13.34
C PRO A 207 -15.36 0.50 -13.77
N TYR A 208 -16.47 0.64 -13.02
CA TYR A 208 -17.47 1.69 -13.23
C TYR A 208 -16.88 3.10 -13.11
N TYR A 209 -16.26 3.41 -11.97
CA TYR A 209 -15.73 4.76 -11.72
C TYR A 209 -14.61 5.09 -12.70
N ASN A 210 -13.73 4.14 -13.00
CA ASN A 210 -12.65 4.30 -13.97
C ASN A 210 -13.20 4.65 -15.37
N ALA A 211 -14.24 3.96 -15.83
CA ALA A 211 -14.90 4.29 -17.09
C ALA A 211 -15.61 5.66 -17.05
N LYS A 212 -16.27 5.98 -15.93
CA LYS A 212 -16.97 7.27 -15.73
C LYS A 212 -16.03 8.47 -15.89
N ILE A 213 -14.78 8.36 -15.47
CA ILE A 213 -13.77 9.42 -15.61
C ILE A 213 -12.94 9.31 -16.91
N GLY A 214 -13.42 8.53 -17.90
CA GLY A 214 -12.81 8.45 -19.23
C GLY A 214 -11.57 7.55 -19.35
N ASN A 215 -11.24 6.76 -18.33
CA ASN A 215 -10.05 5.90 -18.36
C ASN A 215 -10.29 4.55 -19.03
N GLY A 216 -9.25 4.02 -19.66
CA GLY A 216 -9.29 2.76 -20.40
C GLY A 216 -9.44 1.51 -19.51
N LYS A 217 -9.93 0.43 -20.13
CA LYS A 217 -10.15 -0.88 -19.50
C LYS A 217 -8.87 -1.60 -19.05
N SER A 218 -7.70 -1.14 -19.48
CA SER A 218 -6.39 -1.68 -19.09
C SER A 218 -5.70 -0.84 -18.01
N SER A 219 -6.40 0.14 -17.42
CA SER A 219 -5.91 0.94 -16.28
C SER A 219 -5.47 0.02 -15.14
N ARG A 220 -4.32 0.28 -14.54
CA ARG A 220 -3.82 -0.50 -13.40
C ARG A 220 -4.55 -0.21 -12.09
N HIS A 221 -5.19 0.97 -11.97
CA HIS A 221 -6.00 1.30 -10.79
C HIS A 221 -7.15 0.33 -10.54
N ILE A 222 -7.73 -0.26 -11.58
CA ILE A 222 -8.83 -1.25 -11.39
C ILE A 222 -8.30 -2.57 -10.85
N TYR A 223 -7.01 -2.86 -10.95
CA TYR A 223 -6.42 -4.10 -10.43
C TYR A 223 -5.76 -3.91 -9.06
N GLY A 224 -5.88 -2.71 -8.47
CA GLY A 224 -5.39 -2.41 -7.12
C GLY A 224 -3.88 -2.34 -7.00
N ASP A 225 -3.16 -2.25 -8.11
CA ASP A 225 -1.69 -2.25 -8.14
C ASP A 225 -1.08 -0.97 -8.69
N ALA A 226 -1.87 0.12 -8.70
CA ALA A 226 -1.44 1.47 -9.05
C ALA A 226 -1.88 2.51 -8.03
N ALA A 227 -1.09 3.58 -7.93
CA ALA A 227 -1.40 4.77 -7.17
C ALA A 227 -0.90 6.02 -7.91
N ASP A 228 -1.68 7.09 -7.83
CA ASP A 228 -1.26 8.44 -8.18
C ASP A 228 -0.87 9.15 -6.88
N ILE A 229 0.38 9.62 -6.77
CA ILE A 229 0.99 10.06 -5.51
C ILE A 229 1.75 11.39 -5.64
N PHE A 230 1.84 12.11 -4.52
CA PHE A 230 2.75 13.25 -4.31
C PHE A 230 3.12 13.38 -2.83
N VAL A 231 4.16 14.16 -2.51
CA VAL A 231 4.53 14.50 -1.13
C VAL A 231 3.75 15.75 -0.74
N ASP A 232 3.12 15.73 0.44
CA ASP A 232 2.18 16.75 0.94
C ASP A 232 2.35 16.90 2.46
N ASN A 233 3.50 17.41 2.89
CA ASN A 233 3.89 17.36 4.30
C ASN A 233 3.06 18.27 5.21
N ASP A 234 2.40 19.29 4.65
CA ASP A 234 1.53 20.21 5.39
C ASP A 234 0.03 19.87 5.26
N GLU A 235 -0.30 18.77 4.57
CA GLU A 235 -1.66 18.26 4.33
C GLU A 235 -2.60 19.26 3.63
N ASN A 236 -2.04 20.18 2.84
CA ASN A 236 -2.81 21.17 2.09
C ASN A 236 -3.43 20.60 0.80
N ARG A 237 -3.19 19.31 0.50
CA ARG A 237 -3.63 18.58 -0.70
C ARG A 237 -2.98 19.09 -1.99
N ALA A 238 -1.79 19.65 -1.88
CA ALA A 238 -0.92 20.00 -2.98
C ALA A 238 0.47 19.39 -2.79
N MET A 239 1.17 19.24 -3.90
CA MET A 239 2.53 18.73 -3.88
C MET A 239 3.45 19.77 -3.25
N ASP A 240 4.37 19.32 -2.42
CA ASP A 240 5.43 20.16 -1.86
C ASP A 240 6.44 20.59 -2.94
N ASP A 241 7.07 21.73 -2.72
CA ASP A 241 8.26 22.19 -3.44
C ASP A 241 9.48 21.34 -3.02
N LEU A 242 9.66 20.22 -3.71
CA LEU A 242 10.71 19.24 -3.42
C LEU A 242 12.08 19.73 -3.85
N ASN A 243 12.16 20.52 -4.93
CA ASN A 243 13.42 21.04 -5.45
C ASN A 243 13.87 22.34 -4.74
N LYS A 244 13.00 22.95 -3.92
CA LYS A 244 13.22 24.18 -3.15
C LYS A 244 13.47 25.41 -4.02
N ASP A 245 12.85 25.48 -5.20
CA ASP A 245 12.96 26.61 -6.13
C ASP A 245 11.89 27.71 -5.92
N GLY A 246 10.98 27.50 -4.97
CA GLY A 246 9.87 28.38 -4.64
C GLY A 246 8.63 28.18 -5.51
N LYS A 247 8.58 27.15 -6.37
CA LYS A 247 7.46 26.90 -7.29
C LYS A 247 7.05 25.42 -7.29
N ILE A 248 5.82 25.16 -6.87
CA ILE A 248 5.22 23.82 -6.99
C ILE A 248 4.86 23.54 -8.45
N ASN A 249 5.60 22.65 -9.11
CA ASN A 249 5.40 22.36 -10.54
C ASN A 249 5.89 20.96 -10.96
N ILE A 250 5.91 20.66 -12.27
CA ILE A 250 6.32 19.34 -12.80
C ILE A 250 7.76 18.95 -12.43
N HIS A 251 8.64 19.90 -12.13
CA HIS A 251 10.01 19.65 -11.70
C HIS A 251 10.06 18.91 -10.35
N ASP A 252 9.12 19.15 -9.44
CA ASP A 252 8.98 18.40 -8.18
C ASP A 252 8.51 16.96 -8.44
N ALA A 253 7.51 16.79 -9.31
CA ALA A 253 7.05 15.46 -9.72
C ALA A 253 8.18 14.65 -10.38
N ARG A 254 9.09 15.30 -11.11
CA ARG A 254 10.27 14.64 -11.70
C ARG A 254 11.28 14.16 -10.67
N ILE A 255 11.36 14.75 -9.47
CA ILE A 255 12.18 14.22 -8.37
C ILE A 255 11.63 12.86 -7.93
N LEU A 256 10.32 12.75 -7.72
CA LEU A 256 9.67 11.48 -7.39
C LEU A 256 9.89 10.44 -8.50
N ALA A 257 9.74 10.86 -9.76
CA ALA A 257 9.96 10.00 -10.92
C ALA A 257 11.40 9.47 -10.99
N LYS A 258 12.40 10.30 -10.66
CA LYS A 258 13.80 9.90 -10.60
C LYS A 258 14.03 8.81 -9.55
N ILE A 259 13.46 8.96 -8.35
CA ILE A 259 13.53 7.93 -7.30
C ILE A 259 12.92 6.60 -7.78
N VAL A 260 11.77 6.65 -8.48
CA VAL A 260 11.14 5.44 -9.03
C VAL A 260 12.01 4.79 -10.10
N GLU A 261 12.67 5.56 -10.97
CA GLU A 261 13.60 5.02 -11.97
C GLU A 261 14.85 4.40 -11.33
N GLU A 262 15.36 4.97 -10.23
CA GLU A 262 16.46 4.37 -9.45
C GLU A 262 16.04 3.02 -8.85
N ILE A 263 14.83 2.94 -8.30
CA ILE A 263 14.25 1.68 -7.79
C ILE A 263 14.10 0.66 -8.93
N ASP A 264 13.45 1.04 -10.04
CA ASP A 264 13.19 0.15 -11.18
C ASP A 264 14.49 -0.29 -11.89
N GLY A 265 15.55 0.52 -11.82
CA GLY A 265 16.88 0.21 -12.35
C GLY A 265 17.69 -0.77 -11.51
N ASN A 266 17.33 -0.95 -10.23
CA ASN A 266 18.02 -1.86 -9.33
C ASN A 266 17.51 -3.31 -9.50
N PRO A 267 18.38 -4.29 -9.86
CA PRO A 267 17.99 -5.69 -10.01
C PRO A 267 17.27 -6.28 -8.80
N LYS A 268 17.59 -5.84 -7.57
CA LYS A 268 16.94 -6.27 -6.31
C LYS A 268 15.42 -6.04 -6.34
N TYR A 269 14.96 -5.01 -7.03
CA TYR A 269 13.56 -4.56 -7.01
C TYR A 269 12.77 -4.89 -8.28
N LYS A 270 13.36 -5.65 -9.23
CA LYS A 270 12.69 -6.01 -10.49
C LYS A 270 11.32 -6.69 -10.34
N TRP A 271 11.08 -7.37 -9.23
CA TRP A 271 9.80 -8.04 -8.94
C TRP A 271 8.63 -7.07 -8.72
N MET A 272 8.90 -5.77 -8.57
CA MET A 272 7.94 -4.64 -8.48
C MET A 272 7.94 -3.73 -9.71
N LEU A 273 8.64 -4.10 -10.78
CA LEU A 273 8.72 -3.28 -11.99
C LEU A 273 7.31 -2.93 -12.50
N GLY A 274 7.12 -1.70 -12.94
CA GLY A 274 5.85 -1.28 -13.50
C GLY A 274 5.86 0.03 -14.26
N GLY A 275 4.68 0.61 -14.39
CA GLY A 275 4.44 1.91 -15.01
C GLY A 275 4.87 3.06 -14.13
N LEU A 276 5.32 4.14 -14.77
CA LEU A 276 5.60 5.43 -14.17
C LEU A 276 5.10 6.51 -15.12
N GLY A 277 4.25 7.42 -14.65
CA GLY A 277 3.78 8.56 -15.41
C GLY A 277 4.01 9.86 -14.66
N VAL A 278 4.34 10.95 -15.34
CA VAL A 278 4.57 12.26 -14.71
C VAL A 278 3.53 13.27 -15.17
N TYR A 279 2.79 13.86 -14.23
CA TYR A 279 1.69 14.76 -14.53
C TYR A 279 1.94 16.15 -13.95
N SER A 280 1.79 17.17 -14.81
CA SER A 280 1.68 18.55 -14.35
C SER A 280 0.33 18.78 -13.69
N GLY A 281 0.27 19.71 -12.74
CA GLY A 281 -1.01 20.20 -12.26
C GLY A 281 -1.81 20.86 -13.39
N ASN A 282 -3.12 20.69 -13.35
CA ASN A 282 -4.08 21.49 -14.10
C ASN A 282 -5.14 21.98 -13.11
N GLY A 283 -5.99 22.95 -13.46
CA GLY A 283 -6.97 23.48 -12.50
C GLY A 283 -7.89 22.44 -11.81
N ALA A 284 -7.91 21.17 -12.25
CA ALA A 284 -8.63 20.07 -11.63
C ALA A 284 -7.79 19.19 -10.67
N HIS A 285 -6.46 19.17 -10.78
CA HIS A 285 -5.58 18.40 -9.91
C HIS A 285 -4.18 19.02 -9.80
N GLN A 286 -3.49 18.75 -8.70
CA GLN A 286 -2.11 19.17 -8.51
C GLN A 286 -1.14 18.30 -9.32
N GLY A 287 0.15 18.64 -9.34
CA GLY A 287 1.16 17.77 -9.93
C GLY A 287 1.28 16.46 -9.14
N PHE A 288 1.50 15.35 -9.84
CA PHE A 288 1.65 14.03 -9.22
C PHE A 288 2.46 13.10 -10.12
N ILE A 289 2.88 11.96 -9.58
CA ILE A 289 3.32 10.83 -10.39
C ILE A 289 2.36 9.66 -10.28
N HIS A 290 2.18 8.96 -11.39
CA HIS A 290 1.56 7.64 -11.40
C HIS A 290 2.64 6.58 -11.18
N VAL A 291 2.38 5.61 -10.31
CA VAL A 291 3.22 4.42 -10.15
C VAL A 291 2.36 3.16 -10.10
N ASP A 292 2.87 2.06 -10.66
CA ASP A 292 2.25 0.75 -10.50
C ASP A 292 3.28 -0.39 -10.48
N THR A 293 2.77 -1.61 -10.29
CA THR A 293 3.56 -2.85 -10.28
C THR A 293 3.12 -3.84 -11.37
N ARG A 294 2.79 -3.35 -12.58
CA ARG A 294 2.24 -4.15 -13.70
C ARG A 294 3.15 -5.26 -14.24
N GLY A 295 4.40 -5.35 -13.76
CA GLY A 295 5.38 -6.37 -14.11
C GLY A 295 6.22 -6.05 -15.34
N TYR A 296 6.06 -4.88 -15.95
CA TYR A 296 6.86 -4.43 -17.10
C TYR A 296 6.96 -2.90 -17.13
N LYS A 297 8.06 -2.40 -17.69
CA LYS A 297 8.32 -0.96 -17.80
C LYS A 297 7.32 -0.31 -18.76
N ALA A 298 6.71 0.79 -18.32
CA ALA A 298 5.90 1.69 -19.15
C ALA A 298 6.10 3.13 -18.66
N ARG A 299 6.21 4.10 -19.57
CA ARG A 299 6.52 5.50 -19.27
C ARG A 299 5.65 6.44 -20.10
N TRP A 300 5.17 7.52 -19.50
CA TRP A 300 4.40 8.56 -20.17
C TRP A 300 4.43 9.89 -19.40
#